data_AF-A0A673UQQ6-F1
#
_entry.id   AF-A0A673UQQ6-F1
#
_cell.length_a   1.000
_cell.length_b   1.000
_cell.length_c   1.000
_cell.angle_alpha   90.00
_cell.angle_beta   90.00
_cell.angle_gamma   90.00
#
_symmetry.space_group_name_H-M   'P 1'
#
loop_
_entity.id
_entity.type
_entity.pdbx_description
1 polymer ?
#
loop_
_entity_poly.entity_id
_entity_poly.type
_entity_poly.pdbx_seq_one_letter_code
_entity_poly.pdbx_strand_id
1 'polypeptide(L)'
;MSDEDSETPATELQGGEENELPIIQLCALVEEVSYGNSALNTETEMFEKYYNKLEPTGQRHPRLSEIKVMGAEFAQAIIEEAEIRWVEVQKAVYEFKKDILKTIPKKKGSILATQKMIKYIEDMNCRRDSMKDKLRLKNVSLKAQRKKMLLQLRQKEEVGEALRDVDFQQLKIKNAQFLETAEAKNQELVQLKLECGNTLQILNTYKSKLQRAVDMSIHLDKEILLRKELLEKIERETLQVEEDRAKAEAANKRLCRQLAEFRAPPVILYVREKIVTGDLEKTIKMWERKVEIAEMSLKGYRKAWNKMKTTNEHLQAICPPGK
;
A
#
# COMPACT_ATOMS: atom_id res chain seq x y z
N MET A 1 17.48 -50.39 -34.68
CA MET A 1 16.70 -51.20 -33.73
C MET A 1 17.47 -51.13 -32.43
N SER A 2 17.07 -50.49 -31.34
CA SER A 2 15.92 -49.67 -30.92
C SER A 2 16.44 -48.96 -29.65
N ASP A 3 16.47 -47.63 -29.57
CA ASP A 3 15.42 -46.72 -29.07
C ASP A 3 14.75 -47.16 -27.74
N GLU A 4 14.54 -46.14 -26.88
CA GLU A 4 13.71 -46.05 -25.66
C GLU A 4 14.37 -46.48 -24.32
N ASP A 5 14.29 -45.73 -23.21
CA ASP A 5 13.66 -44.43 -22.95
C ASP A 5 14.22 -43.78 -21.66
N SER A 6 14.30 -42.46 -21.70
CA SER A 6 14.67 -41.58 -20.59
C SER A 6 13.44 -40.76 -20.21
N GLU A 7 12.71 -41.17 -19.16
CA GLU A 7 11.62 -40.37 -18.59
C GLU A 7 12.09 -39.62 -17.34
N THR A 8 12.37 -38.33 -17.51
CA THR A 8 12.31 -37.32 -16.43
C THR A 8 11.29 -36.29 -16.91
N PRO A 9 10.28 -35.93 -16.10
CA PRO A 9 9.11 -35.22 -16.61
C PRO A 9 9.52 -33.83 -17.06
N ALA A 10 9.30 -33.57 -18.35
CA ALA A 10 9.30 -32.23 -18.90
C ALA A 10 8.18 -31.45 -18.21
N THR A 11 8.56 -30.58 -17.27
CA THR A 11 7.70 -29.46 -16.91
C THR A 11 7.57 -28.62 -18.16
N GLU A 12 6.40 -28.71 -18.80
CA GLU A 12 5.96 -27.83 -19.86
C GLU A 12 6.20 -26.38 -19.40
N LEU A 13 7.29 -25.77 -19.88
CA LEU A 13 7.38 -24.33 -19.99
C LEU A 13 6.46 -23.95 -21.13
N GLN A 14 5.18 -23.92 -20.78
CA GLN A 14 4.15 -23.17 -21.45
C GLN A 14 4.78 -21.87 -21.92
N GLY A 15 4.77 -21.66 -23.25
CA GLY A 15 5.18 -20.42 -23.87
C GLY A 15 4.39 -19.29 -23.24
N GLY A 16 4.98 -18.69 -22.20
CA GLY A 16 4.50 -17.48 -21.59
C GLY A 16 4.72 -16.42 -22.64
N GLU A 17 3.61 -15.96 -23.20
CA GLU A 17 3.46 -14.75 -23.98
C GLU A 17 4.62 -13.80 -23.73
N GLU A 18 5.38 -13.48 -24.78
CA GLU A 18 6.17 -12.27 -24.81
C GLU A 18 5.20 -11.14 -24.51
N ASN A 19 5.09 -10.78 -23.23
CA ASN A 19 4.39 -9.59 -22.79
C ASN A 19 5.22 -8.44 -23.32
N GLU A 20 4.97 -8.09 -24.59
CA GLU A 20 5.42 -6.87 -25.21
C GLU A 20 4.94 -5.73 -24.32
N LEU A 21 5.82 -5.29 -23.41
CA LEU A 21 5.62 -4.10 -22.62
C LEU A 21 5.21 -3.00 -23.61
N PRO A 22 4.08 -2.31 -23.40
CA PRO A 22 3.65 -1.23 -24.27
C PRO A 22 4.84 -0.32 -24.56
N ILE A 23 5.05 0.07 -25.83
CA ILE A 23 6.26 0.78 -26.30
C ILE A 23 6.72 1.91 -25.36
N ILE A 24 5.77 2.58 -24.69
CA ILE A 24 6.01 3.62 -23.69
C ILE A 24 6.80 3.11 -22.46
N GLN A 25 6.47 1.92 -21.94
CA GLN A 25 7.17 1.29 -20.82
C GLN A 25 8.56 0.80 -21.23
N LEU A 26 8.73 0.32 -22.47
CA LEU A 26 10.05 0.01 -23.02
C LEU A 26 10.93 1.26 -23.16
N CYS A 27 10.39 2.37 -23.65
CA CYS A 27 11.12 3.64 -23.72
C CYS A 27 11.56 4.12 -22.33
N ALA A 28 10.67 4.06 -21.33
CA ALA A 28 11.00 4.46 -19.96
C ALA A 28 12.12 3.59 -19.37
N LEU A 29 12.06 2.27 -19.57
CA LEU A 29 13.10 1.35 -19.09
C LEU A 29 14.45 1.58 -19.80
N VAL A 30 14.43 1.84 -21.11
CA VAL A 30 15.64 2.17 -21.89
C VAL A 30 16.25 3.48 -21.42
N GLU A 31 15.45 4.50 -21.12
CA GLU A 31 15.94 5.76 -20.55
C GLU A 31 16.58 5.57 -19.17
N GLU A 32 15.94 4.79 -18.30
CA GLU A 32 16.45 4.48 -16.96
C GLU A 32 17.78 3.70 -17.03
N VAL A 33 17.85 2.66 -17.87
CA VAL A 33 19.07 1.86 -18.09
C VAL A 33 20.15 2.69 -18.77
N SER A 34 19.81 3.56 -19.72
CA SER A 34 20.75 4.47 -20.37
C SER A 34 21.37 5.45 -19.37
N TYR A 35 20.55 6.02 -18.49
CA TYR A 35 21.03 6.89 -17.42
C TYR A 35 21.95 6.15 -16.44
N GLY A 36 21.56 4.94 -16.01
CA GLY A 36 22.37 4.07 -15.17
C GLY A 36 23.72 3.71 -15.81
N ASN A 37 23.71 3.35 -17.10
CA ASN A 37 24.93 3.05 -17.87
C ASN A 37 25.82 4.29 -18.05
N SER A 38 25.23 5.47 -18.24
CA SER A 38 25.99 6.73 -18.30
C SER A 38 26.68 7.02 -16.97
N ALA A 39 25.98 6.82 -15.84
CA ALA A 39 26.55 7.01 -14.51
C ALA A 39 27.70 6.01 -14.25
N LEU A 40 27.47 4.72 -14.56
CA LEU A 40 28.50 3.67 -14.48
C LEU A 40 29.71 3.99 -15.37
N ASN A 41 29.50 4.47 -16.59
CA ASN A 41 30.61 4.84 -17.48
C ASN A 41 31.44 5.99 -16.88
N THR A 42 30.79 7.02 -16.34
CA THR A 42 31.50 8.11 -15.66
C THR A 42 32.26 7.63 -14.42
N GLU A 43 31.70 6.70 -13.65
CA GLU A 43 32.35 6.11 -12.50
C GLU A 43 33.55 5.25 -12.91
N THR A 44 33.42 4.47 -13.98
CA THR A 44 34.49 3.62 -14.53
C THR A 44 35.65 4.48 -15.07
N GLU A 45 35.37 5.55 -15.79
CA GLU A 45 36.38 6.52 -16.24
C GLU A 45 37.10 7.21 -15.07
N MET A 46 36.36 7.51 -13.99
CA MET A 46 36.94 8.04 -12.77
C MET A 46 37.85 7.01 -12.10
N PHE A 47 37.40 5.76 -11.97
CA PHE A 47 38.21 4.65 -11.44
C PHE A 47 39.48 4.40 -12.26
N GLU A 48 39.40 4.43 -13.60
CA GLU A 48 40.56 4.27 -14.46
C GLU A 48 41.58 5.41 -14.26
N LYS A 49 41.10 6.65 -14.14
CA LYS A 49 41.93 7.80 -13.75
C LYS A 49 42.54 7.64 -12.36
N TYR A 50 41.81 7.06 -11.40
CA TYR A 50 42.32 6.76 -10.06
C TYR A 50 43.37 5.66 -10.07
N TYR A 51 43.13 4.57 -10.80
CA TYR A 51 44.04 3.44 -10.93
C TYR A 51 45.37 3.87 -11.55
N ASN A 52 45.30 4.67 -12.62
CA ASN A 52 46.47 5.28 -13.25
C ASN A 52 47.23 6.27 -12.36
N LYS A 53 46.58 6.86 -11.34
CA LYS A 53 47.20 7.75 -10.34
C LYS A 53 47.74 7.01 -9.11
N LEU A 54 47.21 5.84 -8.79
CA LEU A 54 47.66 4.97 -7.70
C LEU A 54 48.92 4.18 -8.08
N GLU A 55 49.23 4.02 -9.37
CA GLU A 55 50.60 3.70 -9.77
C GLU A 55 51.54 4.78 -9.23
N PRO A 56 52.50 4.45 -8.35
CA PRO A 56 53.35 5.44 -7.71
C PRO A 56 54.14 6.22 -8.77
N THR A 57 53.65 7.40 -9.12
CA THR A 57 54.42 8.43 -9.83
C THR A 57 55.11 9.35 -8.81
N GLY A 58 55.43 8.83 -7.63
CA GLY A 58 56.34 9.44 -6.68
C GLY A 58 57.76 9.04 -7.06
N GLN A 59 58.51 9.96 -7.68
CA GLN A 59 59.90 9.80 -8.09
C GLN A 59 60.14 8.58 -9.01
N ARG A 60 60.01 8.77 -10.33
CA ARG A 60 60.79 7.94 -11.26
C ARG A 60 62.27 8.22 -10.99
N HIS A 61 62.88 7.46 -10.07
CA HIS A 61 64.26 7.03 -10.32
C HIS A 61 64.22 6.38 -11.70
N PRO A 62 64.99 6.88 -12.69
CA PRO A 62 64.94 6.33 -14.03
C PRO A 62 65.11 4.81 -13.91
N ARG A 63 64.12 4.04 -14.37
CA ARG A 63 64.22 2.57 -14.29
C ARG A 63 65.50 2.17 -15.02
N LEU A 64 66.22 1.13 -14.57
CA LEU A 64 67.44 0.66 -15.24
C LEU A 64 67.21 0.43 -16.75
N SER A 65 65.99 0.10 -17.15
CA SER A 65 65.53 0.05 -18.55
C SER A 65 65.51 1.42 -19.23
N GLU A 66 64.98 2.47 -18.59
CA GLU A 66 64.97 3.85 -19.11
C GLU A 66 66.41 4.41 -19.22
N ILE A 67 67.29 4.11 -18.27
CA ILE A 67 68.72 4.49 -18.34
C ILE A 67 69.42 3.78 -19.51
N LYS A 68 69.15 2.49 -19.70
CA LYS A 68 69.67 1.72 -20.85
C LYS A 68 69.14 2.24 -22.19
N VAL A 69 67.85 2.60 -22.26
CA VAL A 69 67.22 3.18 -23.46
C VAL A 69 67.87 4.53 -23.79
N MET A 70 68.03 5.42 -22.81
CA MET A 70 68.75 6.69 -22.99
C MET A 70 70.20 6.49 -23.47
N GLY A 71 70.90 5.48 -22.95
CA GLY A 71 72.25 5.13 -23.38
C GLY A 71 72.32 4.60 -24.81
N ALA A 72 71.34 3.78 -25.21
CA ALA A 72 71.22 3.25 -26.57
C ALA A 72 70.88 4.35 -27.59
N GLU A 73 69.95 5.23 -27.25
CA GLU A 73 69.60 6.40 -28.07
C GLU A 73 70.79 7.36 -28.24
N PHE A 74 71.59 7.55 -27.19
CA PHE A 74 72.80 8.36 -27.27
C PHE A 74 73.87 7.73 -28.17
N ALA A 75 74.09 6.42 -28.07
CA ALA A 75 75.02 5.70 -28.94
C ALA A 75 74.56 5.74 -30.41
N GLN A 76 73.26 5.59 -30.66
CA GLN A 76 72.66 5.68 -31.99
C GLN A 76 72.87 7.07 -32.61
N ALA A 77 72.64 8.14 -31.84
CA ALA A 77 72.87 9.51 -32.31
C ALA A 77 74.35 9.77 -32.69
N ILE A 78 75.30 9.18 -31.96
CA ILE A 78 76.74 9.27 -32.29
C ILE A 78 77.05 8.56 -33.62
N ILE A 79 76.47 7.37 -33.85
CA ILE A 79 76.67 6.62 -35.09
C ILE A 79 76.10 7.40 -36.28
N GLU A 80 74.88 7.91 -36.16
CA GLU A 80 74.25 8.73 -37.21
C GLU A 80 75.06 10.00 -37.52
N GLU A 81 75.60 10.67 -36.48
CA GLU A 81 76.48 11.83 -36.69
C GLU A 81 77.77 11.45 -37.45
N ALA A 82 78.37 10.31 -37.11
CA ALA A 82 79.59 9.82 -37.78
C ALA A 82 79.32 9.48 -39.25
N GLU A 83 78.18 8.86 -39.56
CA GLU A 83 77.76 8.55 -40.93
C GLU A 83 77.52 9.82 -41.75
N ILE A 84 76.84 10.81 -41.20
CA ILE A 84 76.62 12.11 -41.84
C ILE A 84 77.97 12.78 -42.14
N ARG A 85 78.87 12.84 -41.15
CA ARG A 85 80.21 13.42 -41.31
C ARG A 85 81.02 12.68 -42.38
N TRP A 86 80.91 11.36 -42.45
CA TRP A 86 81.59 10.57 -43.48
C TRP A 86 81.14 10.96 -44.89
N VAL A 87 79.82 11.08 -45.11
CA VAL A 87 79.25 11.52 -46.39
C VAL A 87 79.70 12.93 -46.73
N GLU A 88 79.72 13.85 -45.77
CA GLU A 88 80.18 15.24 -45.96
C GLU A 88 81.67 15.30 -46.35
N VAL A 89 82.52 14.50 -45.71
CA VAL A 89 83.96 14.43 -46.04
C VAL A 89 84.17 13.86 -47.44
N GLN A 90 83.47 12.78 -47.80
CA GLN A 90 83.55 12.22 -49.16
C GLN A 90 83.15 13.25 -50.22
N LYS A 91 82.07 13.99 -49.96
CA LYS A 91 81.61 15.07 -50.83
C LYS A 91 82.64 16.19 -50.93
N ALA A 92 83.22 16.64 -49.81
CA ALA A 92 84.24 17.68 -49.78
C ALA A 92 85.51 17.27 -50.54
N VAL A 93 85.94 16.01 -50.42
CA VAL A 93 87.08 15.46 -51.19
C VAL A 93 86.78 15.45 -52.69
N TYR A 94 85.57 15.04 -53.08
CA TYR A 94 85.15 15.05 -54.48
C TYR A 94 85.11 16.47 -55.05
N GLU A 95 84.50 17.42 -54.34
CA GLU A 95 84.42 18.82 -54.73
C GLU A 95 85.82 19.45 -54.84
N PHE A 96 86.71 19.21 -53.87
CA PHE A 96 88.09 19.68 -53.94
C PHE A 96 88.85 19.14 -55.17
N LYS A 97 88.73 17.83 -55.44
CA LYS A 97 89.34 17.23 -56.65
C LYS A 97 88.78 17.86 -57.93
N LYS A 98 87.48 18.12 -57.98
CA LYS A 98 86.77 18.69 -59.14
C LYS A 98 87.13 20.16 -59.36
N ASP A 99 87.04 20.99 -58.32
CA ASP A 99 87.12 22.43 -58.42
C ASP A 99 88.57 22.95 -58.38
N ILE A 100 89.47 22.23 -57.70
CA ILE A 100 90.87 22.62 -57.53
C ILE A 100 91.79 21.78 -58.41
N LEU A 101 91.86 20.47 -58.21
CA LEU A 101 92.87 19.65 -58.90
C LEU A 101 92.66 19.55 -60.42
N LYS A 102 91.41 19.54 -60.90
CA LYS A 102 91.13 19.49 -62.35
C LYS A 102 91.22 20.84 -63.05
N THR A 103 91.15 21.96 -62.33
CA THR A 103 91.13 23.31 -62.94
C THR A 103 92.47 24.06 -62.86
N ILE A 104 93.48 23.49 -62.20
CA ILE A 104 94.82 24.07 -62.09
C ILE A 104 95.73 23.51 -63.22
N PRO A 105 96.43 24.36 -63.99
CA PRO A 105 97.38 23.91 -65.00
C PRO A 105 98.59 23.20 -64.34
N LYS A 106 99.16 22.18 -65.01
CA LYS A 106 100.22 21.30 -64.47
C LYS A 106 101.54 22.00 -64.07
N LYS A 107 101.69 23.32 -64.29
CA LYS A 107 102.83 24.10 -63.80
C LYS A 107 102.70 24.34 -62.30
N LYS A 108 103.44 23.55 -61.52
CA LYS A 108 103.64 23.76 -60.06
C LYS A 108 104.08 25.20 -59.80
N GLY A 109 103.44 25.86 -58.82
CA GLY A 109 103.84 27.19 -58.35
C GLY A 109 103.29 28.39 -59.15
N SER A 110 102.29 28.20 -60.02
CA SER A 110 101.68 29.36 -60.70
C SER A 110 100.87 30.23 -59.73
N ILE A 111 100.97 31.56 -59.87
CA ILE A 111 100.22 32.55 -59.08
C ILE A 111 98.71 32.25 -59.11
N LEU A 112 98.21 31.81 -60.27
CA LEU A 112 96.81 31.43 -60.49
C LEU A 112 96.40 30.20 -59.64
N ALA A 113 97.29 29.22 -59.46
CA ALA A 113 97.03 28.06 -58.61
C ALA A 113 96.88 28.48 -57.13
N THR A 114 97.74 29.38 -56.66
CA THR A 114 97.69 29.91 -55.29
C THR A 114 96.42 30.74 -55.05
N GLN A 115 96.05 31.61 -55.99
CA GLN A 115 94.82 32.41 -55.90
C GLN A 115 93.54 31.54 -55.84
N LYS A 116 93.47 30.48 -56.66
CA LYS A 116 92.34 29.54 -56.60
C LYS A 116 92.27 28.79 -55.27
N MET A 117 93.42 28.41 -54.73
CA MET A 117 93.48 27.74 -53.41
C MET A 117 93.01 28.67 -52.29
N ILE A 118 93.44 29.94 -52.30
CA ILE A 118 92.99 30.96 -51.34
C ILE A 118 91.48 31.16 -51.43
N LYS A 119 90.95 31.38 -52.65
CA LYS A 119 89.51 31.56 -52.86
C LYS A 119 88.69 30.37 -52.37
N TYR A 120 89.15 29.14 -52.61
CA TYR A 120 88.47 27.94 -52.11
C TYR A 120 88.44 27.90 -50.58
N ILE A 121 89.54 28.24 -49.92
CA ILE A 121 89.59 28.31 -48.46
C ILE A 121 88.63 29.39 -47.95
N GLU A 122 88.62 30.58 -48.56
CA GLU A 122 87.71 31.67 -48.22
C GLU A 122 86.24 31.27 -48.40
N ASP A 123 85.85 30.72 -49.55
CA ASP A 123 84.49 30.25 -49.83
C ASP A 123 84.06 29.17 -48.82
N MET A 124 84.96 28.25 -48.45
CA MET A 124 84.70 27.23 -47.44
C MET A 124 84.57 27.83 -46.03
N ASN A 125 85.33 28.86 -45.70
CA ASN A 125 85.19 29.59 -44.44
C ASN A 125 83.82 30.28 -44.37
N CYS A 126 83.43 31.00 -45.41
CA CYS A 126 82.13 31.69 -45.49
C CYS A 126 80.94 30.72 -45.37
N ARG A 127 81.03 29.54 -46.00
CA ARG A 127 80.00 28.48 -45.86
C ARG A 127 79.91 27.96 -44.42
N ARG A 128 81.07 27.72 -43.77
CA ARG A 128 81.10 27.27 -42.37
C ARG A 128 80.53 28.33 -41.42
N ASP A 129 80.83 29.61 -41.64
CA ASP A 129 80.28 30.70 -40.84
C ASP A 129 78.76 30.82 -41.02
N SER A 130 78.26 30.70 -42.25
CA SER A 130 76.81 30.68 -42.51
C SER A 130 76.10 29.52 -41.79
N MET A 131 76.73 28.34 -41.77
CA MET A 131 76.21 27.16 -41.05
C MET A 131 76.22 27.39 -39.53
N LYS A 132 77.31 27.96 -39.00
CA LYS A 132 77.45 28.30 -37.58
C LYS A 132 76.34 29.24 -37.12
N ASP A 133 76.02 30.26 -37.89
CA ASP A 133 74.94 31.20 -37.56
C ASP A 133 73.56 30.54 -37.61
N LYS A 134 73.31 29.67 -38.60
CA LYS A 134 72.08 28.87 -38.67
C LYS A 134 71.91 27.96 -37.45
N LEU A 135 72.99 27.28 -37.04
CA LEU A 135 72.98 26.42 -35.85
C LEU A 135 72.78 27.21 -34.56
N ARG A 136 73.38 28.41 -34.45
CA ARG A 136 73.18 29.32 -33.31
C ARG A 136 71.71 29.73 -33.17
N LEU A 137 71.05 30.15 -34.25
CA LEU A 137 69.63 30.51 -34.24
C LEU A 137 68.75 29.33 -33.81
N LYS A 138 69.01 28.13 -34.36
CA LYS A 138 68.29 26.90 -33.98
C LYS A 138 68.49 26.57 -32.49
N ASN A 139 69.70 26.75 -31.96
CA ASN A 139 70.00 26.50 -30.56
C ASN A 139 69.23 27.45 -29.63
N VAL A 140 69.16 28.75 -29.96
CA VAL A 140 68.39 29.74 -29.19
C VAL A 140 66.89 29.41 -29.21
N SER A 141 66.35 29.06 -30.38
CA SER A 141 64.94 28.66 -30.53
C SER A 141 64.59 27.42 -29.70
N LEU A 142 65.40 26.35 -29.78
CA LEU A 142 65.20 25.14 -29.00
C LEU A 142 65.33 25.38 -27.49
N LYS A 143 66.25 26.24 -27.05
CA LYS A 143 66.35 26.64 -25.64
C LYS A 143 65.09 27.35 -25.15
N ALA A 144 64.51 28.24 -25.97
CA ALA A 144 63.26 28.91 -25.62
C ALA A 144 62.08 27.92 -25.55
N GLN A 145 61.98 27.00 -26.52
CA GLN A 145 60.95 25.96 -26.52
C GLN A 145 61.07 25.03 -25.29
N ARG A 146 62.29 24.61 -24.95
CA ARG A 146 62.54 23.81 -23.73
C ARG A 146 62.08 24.53 -22.47
N LYS A 147 62.40 25.83 -22.33
CA LYS A 147 61.93 26.63 -21.19
C LYS A 147 60.40 26.70 -21.13
N LYS A 148 59.73 26.89 -22.27
CA LYS A 148 58.26 26.90 -22.35
C LYS A 148 57.65 25.57 -21.92
N MET A 149 58.17 24.45 -22.41
CA MET A 149 57.69 23.10 -22.05
C MET A 149 57.87 22.81 -20.56
N LEU A 150 59.02 23.18 -19.98
CA LEU A 150 59.27 23.02 -18.55
C LEU A 150 58.31 23.85 -17.69
N LEU A 151 57.97 25.07 -18.12
CA LEU A 151 57.01 25.91 -17.42
C LEU A 151 55.59 25.32 -17.47
N GLN A 152 55.18 24.80 -18.63
CA GLN A 152 53.87 24.14 -18.78
C GLN A 152 53.77 22.88 -17.93
N LEU A 153 54.86 22.11 -17.81
CA LEU A 153 54.91 20.94 -16.93
C LEU A 153 54.70 21.36 -15.47
N ARG A 154 55.42 22.38 -15.00
CA ARG A 154 55.28 22.90 -13.64
C ARG A 154 53.87 23.41 -13.35
N GLN A 155 53.27 24.16 -14.27
CA GLN A 155 51.88 24.62 -14.10
C GLN A 155 50.89 23.46 -14.05
N LYS A 156 51.12 22.39 -14.82
CA LYS A 156 50.27 21.18 -14.77
C LYS A 156 50.45 20.40 -13.47
N GLU A 157 51.66 20.37 -12.91
CA GLU A 157 51.94 19.80 -11.59
C GLU A 157 51.25 20.60 -10.48
N GLU A 158 51.34 21.94 -10.50
CA GLU A 158 50.68 22.85 -9.55
C GLU A 158 49.13 22.79 -9.65
N VAL A 159 48.58 22.64 -10.87
CA VAL A 159 47.12 22.45 -11.06
C VAL A 159 46.67 21.02 -10.71
N GLY A 160 47.58 20.04 -10.77
CA GLY A 160 47.36 18.67 -10.30
C GLY A 160 47.31 18.54 -8.77
N GLU A 161 47.72 19.58 -8.05
CA GLU A 161 47.74 19.68 -6.58
C GLU A 161 46.34 19.92 -5.95
N ALA A 162 45.28 19.91 -6.77
CA ALA A 162 43.90 20.11 -6.32
C ALA A 162 43.28 18.92 -5.56
N LEU A 163 43.88 17.73 -5.62
CA LEU A 163 43.54 16.61 -4.73
C LEU A 163 44.83 16.07 -4.11
N ARG A 164 45.15 16.57 -2.93
CA ARG A 164 46.22 16.00 -2.11
C ARG A 164 45.71 14.72 -1.45
N ASP A 165 46.63 13.83 -1.09
CA ASP A 165 46.30 12.61 -0.34
C ASP A 165 45.52 12.90 0.94
N VAL A 166 45.76 14.05 1.55
CA VAL A 166 45.02 14.54 2.72
C VAL A 166 43.54 14.76 2.41
N ASP A 167 43.20 15.30 1.23
CA ASP A 167 41.81 15.55 0.83
C ASP A 167 41.06 14.22 0.63
N PHE A 168 41.75 13.20 0.10
CA PHE A 168 41.20 11.85 -0.01
C PHE A 168 40.97 11.19 1.35
N GLN A 169 41.92 11.32 2.26
CA GLN A 169 41.75 10.80 3.62
C GLN A 169 40.62 11.52 4.35
N GLN A 170 40.50 12.84 4.17
CA GLN A 170 39.40 13.61 4.73
C GLN A 170 38.05 13.17 4.16
N LEU A 171 37.97 12.89 2.86
CA LEU A 171 36.76 12.37 2.23
C LEU A 171 36.39 10.99 2.78
N LYS A 172 37.37 10.08 2.95
CA LYS A 172 37.15 8.76 3.56
C LYS A 172 36.61 8.88 4.98
N ILE A 173 37.18 9.77 5.80
CA ILE A 173 36.72 10.02 7.17
C ILE A 173 35.28 10.55 7.17
N LYS A 174 34.99 11.56 6.34
CA LYS A 174 33.63 12.11 6.22
C LYS A 174 32.62 11.05 5.77
N ASN A 175 32.98 10.23 4.78
CA ASN A 175 32.12 9.15 4.31
C ASN A 175 31.84 8.13 5.41
N ALA A 176 32.87 7.69 6.15
CA ALA A 176 32.71 6.80 7.29
C ALA A 176 31.77 7.41 8.37
N GLN A 177 31.91 8.69 8.68
CA GLN A 177 31.03 9.39 9.63
C GLN A 177 29.57 9.47 9.14
N PHE A 178 29.36 9.69 7.84
CA PHE A 178 28.01 9.70 7.27
C PHE A 178 27.37 8.31 7.29
N LEU A 179 28.14 7.26 6.99
CA LEU A 179 27.67 5.88 7.08
C LEU A 179 27.28 5.52 8.51
N GLU A 180 28.12 5.84 9.50
CA GLU A 180 27.82 5.60 10.91
C GLU A 180 26.55 6.35 11.36
N THR A 181 26.40 7.60 10.93
CA THR A 181 25.19 8.39 11.22
C THR A 181 23.95 7.79 10.56
N ALA A 182 24.08 7.32 9.32
CA ALA A 182 22.98 6.68 8.60
C ALA A 182 22.58 5.34 9.26
N GLU A 183 23.55 4.53 9.68
CA GLU A 183 23.30 3.28 10.41
C GLU A 183 22.64 3.54 11.76
N ALA A 184 23.10 4.53 12.53
CA ALA A 184 22.47 4.92 13.79
C ALA A 184 21.01 5.34 13.59
N LYS A 185 20.73 6.16 12.57
CA LYS A 185 19.37 6.57 12.22
C LYS A 185 18.51 5.39 11.77
N ASN A 186 19.08 4.42 11.06
CA ASN A 186 18.37 3.22 10.65
C ASN A 186 18.03 2.31 11.85
N GLN A 187 18.94 2.19 12.82
CA GLN A 187 18.66 1.48 14.08
C GLN A 187 17.57 2.16 14.90
N GLU A 188 17.59 3.49 15.03
CA GLU A 188 16.51 4.28 15.66
C GLU A 188 15.16 4.02 14.95
N LEU A 189 15.15 3.99 13.62
CA LEU A 189 13.94 3.72 12.84
C LEU A 189 13.39 2.32 13.10
N VAL A 190 14.25 1.31 13.20
CA VAL A 190 13.86 -0.07 13.52
C VAL A 190 13.26 -0.16 14.93
N GLN A 191 13.88 0.48 15.92
CA GLN A 191 13.35 0.58 17.29
C GLN A 191 11.95 1.22 17.31
N LEU A 192 11.79 2.37 16.66
CA LEU A 192 10.50 3.07 16.58
C LEU A 192 9.43 2.24 15.85
N LYS A 193 9.80 1.48 14.80
CA LYS A 193 8.86 0.56 14.13
C LYS A 193 8.37 -0.54 15.07
N LEU A 194 9.27 -1.10 15.89
CA LEU A 194 8.91 -2.11 16.88
C LEU A 194 7.97 -1.53 17.95
N GLU A 195 8.30 -0.37 18.50
CA GLU A 195 7.47 0.34 19.47
C GLU A 195 6.09 0.70 18.91
N CYS A 196 6.04 1.15 17.66
CA CYS A 196 4.79 1.41 16.95
C CYS A 196 3.95 0.14 16.79
N GLY A 197 4.58 -0.98 16.41
CA GLY A 197 3.94 -2.29 16.33
C GLY A 197 3.35 -2.74 17.67
N ASN A 198 4.14 -2.63 18.74
CA ASN A 198 3.70 -2.96 20.11
C ASN A 198 2.52 -2.09 20.54
N THR A 199 2.60 -0.77 20.28
CA THR A 199 1.54 0.18 20.59
C THR A 199 0.26 -0.14 19.82
N LEU A 200 0.38 -0.51 18.54
CA LEU A 200 -0.75 -0.90 17.69
C LEU A 200 -1.39 -2.22 18.17
N GLN A 201 -0.58 -3.18 18.63
CA GLN A 201 -1.10 -4.40 19.25
C GLN A 201 -1.90 -4.07 20.51
N ILE A 202 -1.35 -3.24 21.41
CA ILE A 202 -2.04 -2.79 22.62
C ILE A 202 -3.36 -2.09 22.25
N LEU A 203 -3.33 -1.16 21.29
CA LEU A 203 -4.52 -0.45 20.81
C LEU A 203 -5.60 -1.43 20.33
N ASN A 204 -5.24 -2.44 19.54
CA ASN A 204 -6.17 -3.46 19.06
C ASN A 204 -6.76 -4.29 20.20
N THR A 205 -5.99 -4.61 21.24
CA THR A 205 -6.53 -5.29 22.42
C THR A 205 -7.57 -4.42 23.15
N TYR A 206 -7.32 -3.12 23.30
CA TYR A 206 -8.27 -2.19 23.92
C TYR A 206 -9.51 -1.98 23.05
N LYS A 207 -9.35 -1.86 21.73
CA LYS A 207 -10.46 -1.79 20.78
C LYS A 207 -11.38 -3.02 20.91
N SER A 208 -10.79 -4.21 21.02
CA SER A 208 -11.53 -5.46 21.19
C SER A 208 -12.22 -5.57 22.56
N LYS A 209 -11.59 -5.06 23.63
CA LYS A 209 -12.21 -4.96 24.96
C LYS A 209 -13.39 -3.99 24.95
N LEU A 210 -13.22 -2.83 24.31
CA LEU A 210 -14.26 -1.81 24.17
C LEU A 210 -15.45 -2.36 23.38
N GLN A 211 -15.21 -3.01 22.24
CA GLN A 211 -16.28 -3.60 21.44
C GLN A 211 -17.11 -4.60 22.27
N ARG A 212 -16.44 -5.51 23.00
CA ARG A 212 -17.13 -6.44 23.90
C ARG A 212 -17.96 -5.75 24.99
N ALA A 213 -17.45 -4.66 25.56
CA ALA A 213 -18.18 -3.89 26.57
C ALA A 213 -19.41 -3.19 25.96
N VAL A 214 -19.29 -2.65 24.75
CA VAL A 214 -20.39 -2.04 24.00
C VAL A 214 -21.46 -3.09 23.67
N ASP A 215 -21.05 -4.26 23.16
CA ASP A 215 -21.98 -5.35 22.84
C ASP A 215 -22.73 -5.84 24.10
N MET A 216 -22.01 -5.94 25.23
CA MET A 216 -22.61 -6.27 26.53
C MET A 216 -23.60 -5.20 26.99
N SER A 217 -23.28 -3.92 26.85
CA SER A 217 -24.19 -2.81 27.18
C SER A 217 -25.48 -2.90 26.36
N ILE A 218 -25.36 -3.09 25.05
CA ILE A 218 -26.51 -3.24 24.14
C ILE A 218 -27.36 -4.45 24.55
N HIS A 219 -26.72 -5.55 24.95
CA HIS A 219 -27.43 -6.73 25.44
C HIS A 219 -28.18 -6.46 26.75
N LEU A 220 -27.53 -5.81 27.72
CA LEU A 220 -28.14 -5.43 28.99
C LEU A 220 -29.31 -4.45 28.80
N ASP A 221 -29.19 -3.49 27.88
CA ASP A 221 -30.29 -2.56 27.56
C ASP A 221 -31.51 -3.29 27.03
N LYS A 222 -31.32 -4.29 26.15
CA LYS A 222 -32.40 -5.17 25.68
C LYS A 222 -33.02 -5.97 26.82
N GLU A 223 -32.20 -6.51 27.72
CA GLU A 223 -32.68 -7.28 28.87
C GLU A 223 -33.48 -6.40 29.84
N ILE A 224 -33.03 -5.15 30.07
CA ILE A 224 -33.74 -4.16 30.88
C ILE A 224 -35.10 -3.83 30.24
N LEU A 225 -35.17 -3.62 28.93
CA LEU A 225 -36.44 -3.38 28.23
C LEU A 225 -37.41 -4.55 28.39
N LEU A 226 -36.95 -5.78 28.16
CA LEU A 226 -37.78 -6.99 28.33
C LEU A 226 -38.28 -7.14 29.78
N ARG A 227 -37.44 -6.86 30.78
CA ARG A 227 -37.84 -6.88 32.19
C ARG A 227 -38.88 -5.80 32.51
N LYS A 228 -38.76 -4.60 31.93
CA LYS A 228 -39.75 -3.52 32.10
C LYS A 228 -41.11 -3.90 31.50
N GLU A 229 -41.13 -4.47 30.30
CA GLU A 229 -42.37 -4.95 29.67
C GLU A 229 -43.06 -6.05 30.49
N LEU A 230 -42.26 -7.00 31.03
CA LEU A 230 -42.78 -8.04 31.91
C LEU A 230 -43.34 -7.45 33.20
N LEU A 231 -42.65 -6.49 33.80
CA LEU A 231 -43.10 -5.81 35.02
C LEU A 231 -44.45 -5.11 34.78
N GLU A 232 -44.58 -4.37 33.68
CA GLU A 232 -45.84 -3.69 33.33
C GLU A 232 -46.99 -4.70 33.14
N LYS A 233 -46.71 -5.88 32.58
CA LYS A 233 -47.71 -6.96 32.47
C LYS A 233 -48.13 -7.48 33.85
N ILE A 234 -47.17 -7.73 34.74
CA ILE A 234 -47.44 -8.19 36.11
C ILE A 234 -48.23 -7.13 36.89
N GLU A 235 -47.88 -5.85 36.76
CA GLU A 235 -48.61 -4.76 37.41
C GLU A 235 -50.07 -4.69 36.94
N ARG A 236 -50.32 -4.81 35.63
CA ARG A 236 -51.69 -4.88 35.08
C ARG A 236 -52.47 -6.09 35.61
N GLU A 237 -51.84 -7.27 35.65
CA GLU A 237 -52.46 -8.48 36.20
C GLU A 237 -52.74 -8.33 37.71
N THR A 238 -51.84 -7.69 38.46
CA THR A 238 -52.00 -7.45 39.90
C THR A 238 -53.18 -6.52 40.17
N LEU A 239 -53.32 -5.42 39.42
CA LEU A 239 -54.47 -4.53 39.51
C LEU A 239 -55.78 -5.26 39.24
N GLN A 240 -55.83 -6.07 38.17
CA GLN A 240 -57.02 -6.86 37.84
C GLN A 240 -57.40 -7.83 38.98
N VAL A 241 -56.42 -8.54 39.53
CA VAL A 241 -56.64 -9.47 40.65
C VAL A 241 -57.12 -8.72 41.91
N GLU A 242 -56.59 -7.54 42.18
CA GLU A 242 -57.04 -6.71 43.31
C GLU A 242 -58.48 -6.23 43.14
N GLU A 243 -58.88 -5.80 41.93
CA GLU A 243 -60.27 -5.43 41.64
C GLU A 243 -61.22 -6.61 41.82
N ASP A 244 -60.85 -7.79 41.31
CA ASP A 244 -61.68 -8.99 41.39
C ASP A 244 -61.76 -9.50 42.84
N ARG A 245 -60.65 -9.42 43.60
CA ARG A 245 -60.66 -9.65 45.05
C ARG A 245 -61.63 -8.69 45.74
N ALA A 246 -61.58 -7.39 45.44
CA ALA A 246 -62.46 -6.41 46.07
C ALA A 246 -63.94 -6.67 45.77
N LYS A 247 -64.29 -7.04 44.53
CA LYS A 247 -65.66 -7.45 44.14
C LYS A 247 -66.10 -8.69 44.92
N ALA A 248 -65.26 -9.72 44.98
CA ALA A 248 -65.54 -10.96 45.70
C ALA A 248 -65.70 -10.72 47.21
N GLU A 249 -64.83 -9.91 47.83
CA GLU A 249 -64.94 -9.52 49.23
C GLU A 249 -66.22 -8.73 49.53
N ALA A 250 -66.61 -7.80 48.65
CA ALA A 250 -67.85 -7.05 48.80
C ALA A 250 -69.08 -7.97 48.75
N ALA A 251 -69.11 -8.91 47.80
CA ALA A 251 -70.15 -9.93 47.70
C ALA A 251 -70.19 -10.82 48.94
N ASN A 252 -69.04 -11.30 49.40
CA ASN A 252 -68.94 -12.13 50.61
C ASN A 252 -69.44 -11.38 51.85
N LYS A 253 -69.01 -10.12 52.04
CA LYS A 253 -69.51 -9.24 53.12
C LYS A 253 -71.02 -9.04 53.06
N ARG A 254 -71.63 -9.00 51.88
CA ARG A 254 -73.09 -8.89 51.71
C ARG A 254 -73.78 -10.20 52.11
N LEU A 255 -73.29 -11.35 51.65
CA LEU A 255 -73.83 -12.66 51.99
C LEU A 255 -73.74 -12.95 53.49
N CYS A 256 -72.61 -12.63 54.14
CA CYS A 256 -72.47 -12.74 55.59
C CYS A 256 -73.46 -11.86 56.35
N ARG A 257 -73.71 -10.63 55.88
CA ARG A 257 -74.77 -9.76 56.45
C ARG A 257 -76.15 -10.38 56.31
N GLN A 258 -76.49 -10.89 55.13
CA GLN A 258 -77.76 -11.59 54.90
C GLN A 258 -77.91 -12.83 55.79
N LEU A 259 -76.85 -13.62 55.98
CA LEU A 259 -76.84 -14.78 56.88
C LEU A 259 -76.99 -14.37 58.35
N ALA A 260 -76.38 -13.26 58.77
CA ALA A 260 -76.49 -12.75 60.13
C ALA A 260 -77.89 -12.15 60.42
N GLU A 261 -78.49 -11.46 59.45
CA GLU A 261 -79.85 -10.90 59.53
C GLU A 261 -80.94 -11.96 59.42
N PHE A 262 -80.64 -13.09 58.76
CA PHE A 262 -81.60 -14.18 58.60
C PHE A 262 -81.96 -14.82 59.94
N ARG A 263 -83.23 -14.67 60.34
CA ARG A 263 -83.84 -15.41 61.44
C ARG A 263 -84.90 -16.33 60.88
N ALA A 264 -84.72 -17.64 61.05
CA ALA A 264 -85.75 -18.61 60.69
C ALA A 264 -86.99 -18.39 61.57
N PRO A 265 -88.20 -18.21 60.97
CA PRO A 265 -89.43 -18.11 61.73
C PRO A 265 -89.63 -19.37 62.61
N PRO A 266 -90.17 -19.22 63.84
CA PRO A 266 -90.50 -20.37 64.66
C PRO A 266 -91.42 -21.34 63.93
N VAL A 267 -91.17 -22.65 64.08
CA VAL A 267 -91.93 -23.74 63.40
C VAL A 267 -93.44 -23.60 63.61
N ILE A 268 -93.87 -23.10 64.77
CA ILE A 268 -95.28 -22.88 65.07
C ILE A 268 -95.95 -21.88 64.13
N LEU A 269 -95.24 -20.86 63.64
CA LEU A 269 -95.77 -19.92 62.66
C LEU A 269 -96.00 -20.63 61.32
N TYR A 270 -95.05 -21.46 60.88
CA TYR A 270 -95.21 -22.25 59.65
C TYR A 270 -96.40 -23.22 59.74
N VAL A 271 -96.58 -23.89 60.88
CA VAL A 271 -97.72 -24.78 61.11
C VAL A 271 -99.04 -24.01 61.04
N ARG A 272 -99.13 -22.85 61.69
CA ARG A 272 -100.32 -21.99 61.62
C ARG A 272 -100.62 -21.56 60.19
N GLU A 273 -99.60 -21.08 59.47
CA GLU A 273 -99.76 -20.64 58.08
C GLU A 273 -100.18 -21.78 57.16
N LYS A 274 -99.67 -23.00 57.38
CA LYS A 274 -100.07 -24.19 56.63
C LYS A 274 -101.51 -24.62 56.89
N ILE A 275 -101.99 -24.49 58.12
CA ILE A 275 -103.41 -24.73 58.45
C ILE A 275 -104.28 -23.72 57.68
N VAL A 276 -103.95 -22.42 57.77
CA VAL A 276 -104.68 -21.35 57.05
C VAL A 276 -104.66 -21.60 55.54
N THR A 277 -103.51 -21.96 54.97
CA THR A 277 -103.38 -22.27 53.54
C THR A 277 -104.26 -23.46 53.16
N GLY A 278 -104.25 -24.53 53.96
CA GLY A 278 -105.09 -25.71 53.71
C GLY A 278 -106.59 -25.40 53.83
N ASP A 279 -106.99 -24.54 54.75
CA ASP A 279 -108.39 -24.11 54.87
C ASP A 279 -108.80 -23.23 53.68
N LEU A 280 -107.94 -22.32 53.23
CA LEU A 280 -108.15 -21.56 52.00
C LEU A 280 -108.27 -22.49 50.79
N GLU A 281 -107.41 -23.48 50.65
CA GLU A 281 -107.48 -24.49 49.57
C GLU A 281 -108.82 -25.27 49.60
N LYS A 282 -109.30 -25.68 50.78
CA LYS A 282 -110.63 -26.31 50.90
C LYS A 282 -111.74 -25.35 50.50
N THR A 283 -111.62 -24.08 50.88
CA THR A 283 -112.61 -23.04 50.56
C THR A 283 -112.63 -22.79 49.05
N ILE A 284 -111.47 -22.73 48.40
CA ILE A 284 -111.33 -22.65 46.94
C ILE A 284 -112.02 -23.84 46.29
N LYS A 285 -111.71 -25.08 46.69
CA LYS A 285 -112.36 -26.28 46.15
C LYS A 285 -113.88 -26.30 46.34
N MET A 286 -114.36 -25.81 47.49
CA MET A 286 -115.79 -25.66 47.73
C MET A 286 -116.42 -24.66 46.76
N TRP A 287 -115.78 -23.51 46.54
CA TRP A 287 -116.25 -22.50 45.59
C TRP A 287 -116.19 -23.01 44.15
N GLU A 288 -115.11 -23.68 43.74
CA GLU A 288 -115.00 -24.37 42.45
C GLU A 288 -116.18 -25.33 42.26
N ARG A 289 -116.51 -26.13 43.28
CA ARG A 289 -117.65 -27.05 43.20
C ARG A 289 -119.00 -26.34 43.16
N LYS A 290 -119.16 -25.22 43.86
CA LYS A 290 -120.37 -24.37 43.74
C LYS A 290 -120.49 -23.78 42.33
N VAL A 291 -119.38 -23.36 41.73
CA VAL A 291 -119.33 -22.88 40.34
C VAL A 291 -119.72 -24.00 39.38
N GLU A 292 -119.15 -25.20 39.51
CA GLU A 292 -119.54 -26.36 38.69
C GLU A 292 -121.04 -26.67 38.78
N ILE A 293 -121.63 -26.66 40.00
CA ILE A 293 -123.07 -26.88 40.19
C ILE A 293 -123.89 -25.77 39.52
N ALA A 294 -123.48 -24.51 39.67
CA ALA A 294 -124.13 -23.37 39.02
C ALA A 294 -124.05 -23.47 37.48
N GLU A 295 -122.91 -23.88 36.93
CA GLU A 295 -122.72 -24.12 35.49
C GLU A 295 -123.58 -25.28 34.98
N MET A 296 -123.64 -26.39 35.73
CA MET A 296 -124.46 -27.55 35.39
C MET A 296 -125.96 -27.25 35.44
N SER A 297 -126.41 -26.49 36.43
CA SER A 297 -127.81 -26.04 36.53
C SER A 297 -128.13 -25.01 35.43
N LEU A 298 -127.23 -24.07 35.13
CA LEU A 298 -127.36 -23.17 33.97
C LEU A 298 -127.46 -23.96 32.65
N LYS A 299 -126.64 -25.02 32.48
CA LYS A 299 -126.69 -25.92 31.32
C LYS A 299 -128.01 -26.68 31.27
N GLY A 300 -128.55 -27.11 32.41
CA GLY A 300 -129.88 -27.69 32.56
C GLY A 300 -130.99 -26.74 32.14
N TYR A 301 -131.01 -25.51 32.67
CA TYR A 301 -131.94 -24.46 32.27
C TYR A 301 -131.84 -24.15 30.76
N ARG A 302 -130.62 -24.10 30.21
CA ARG A 302 -130.41 -23.90 28.77
C ARG A 302 -131.00 -25.04 27.93
N LYS A 303 -130.84 -26.30 28.38
CA LYS A 303 -131.46 -27.47 27.72
C LYS A 303 -132.99 -27.43 27.78
N ALA A 304 -133.56 -27.11 28.94
CA ALA A 304 -135.01 -26.97 29.10
C ALA A 304 -135.56 -25.83 28.21
N TRP A 305 -134.90 -24.68 28.21
CA TRP A 305 -135.22 -23.56 27.33
C TRP A 305 -135.15 -23.93 25.84
N ASN A 306 -134.08 -24.62 25.41
CA ASN A 306 -133.95 -25.06 24.03
C ASN A 306 -135.01 -26.09 23.62
N LYS A 307 -135.44 -26.98 24.53
CA LYS A 307 -136.58 -27.88 24.30
C LYS A 307 -137.88 -27.07 24.13
N MET A 308 -138.13 -26.10 25.01
CA MET A 308 -139.31 -25.23 24.93
C MET A 308 -139.31 -24.41 23.63
N LYS A 309 -138.14 -23.91 23.22
CA LYS A 309 -137.92 -23.20 21.96
C LYS A 309 -138.18 -24.11 20.76
N THR A 310 -137.61 -25.31 20.71
CA THR A 310 -137.84 -26.26 19.60
C THR A 310 -139.27 -26.79 19.55
N THR A 311 -139.96 -26.97 20.68
CA THR A 311 -141.40 -27.25 20.67
C THR A 311 -142.22 -26.07 20.16
N ASN A 312 -141.84 -24.83 20.48
CA ASN A 312 -142.50 -23.63 19.94
C ASN A 312 -142.24 -23.47 18.43
N GLU A 313 -141.00 -23.73 17.98
CA GLU A 313 -140.62 -23.74 16.56
C GLU A 313 -141.31 -24.89 15.79
N HIS A 314 -141.49 -26.08 16.38
CA HIS A 314 -142.30 -27.15 15.78
C HIS A 314 -143.80 -26.83 15.74
N LEU A 315 -144.34 -26.15 16.76
CA LEU A 315 -145.72 -25.66 16.74
C LEU A 315 -145.93 -24.56 15.68
N GLN A 316 -144.91 -23.77 15.36
CA GLN A 316 -144.93 -22.82 14.24
C GLN A 316 -144.72 -23.47 12.87
N ALA A 317 -144.08 -24.66 12.78
CA ALA A 317 -143.84 -25.36 11.52
C ALA A 317 -144.98 -26.30 11.06
N ILE A 318 -145.93 -26.64 11.94
CA ILE A 318 -147.07 -27.54 11.63
C ILE A 318 -148.35 -26.74 11.24
N CYS A 319 -148.34 -25.41 11.34
CA CYS A 319 -149.42 -24.56 10.85
C CYS A 319 -148.98 -23.78 9.59
N PRO A 320 -149.57 -24.03 8.40
CA PRO A 320 -149.37 -23.19 7.23
C PRO A 320 -150.04 -21.81 7.43
N PRO A 321 -149.60 -20.76 6.71
CA PRO A 321 -150.18 -19.44 6.82
C PRO A 321 -151.61 -19.46 6.23
N GLY A 322 -152.58 -19.06 7.04
CA GLY A 322 -153.98 -18.96 6.65
C GLY A 322 -154.52 -17.56 6.93
N LYS A 323 -154.63 -16.78 5.84
CA LYS A 323 -155.45 -15.57 5.62
C LYS A 323 -155.05 -14.26 6.29
#